data_AF-A0A954F8U8-F1
#
_entry.id   AF-A0A954F8U8-F1
#
_cell.length_a   1.000
_cell.length_b   1.000
_cell.length_c   1.000
_cell.angle_alpha   90.00
_cell.angle_beta   90.00
_cell.angle_gamma   90.00
#
_symmetry.space_group_name_H-M   'P 1'
#
loop_
_entity.id
_entity.type
_entity.pdbx_description
1 polymer ?
#
loop_
_entity_poly.entity_id
_entity_poly.type
_entity_poly.pdbx_seq_one_letter_code
_entity_poly.pdbx_strand_id
1 'polypeptide(L)'
;MTYNDIVVLIPCHSLDDFPTELDEKEAESLLNAFAVAWHPELLASSRVIPSWHRSDEPPQFLADRLLLVPKTSEDWLPYGWIEEAEANGATVVSGKIHRQEMTEAALLPLHSSENEEEAASKPALSADLVADFHALGFCYIQLELLTRCMHHFSSLDEATIQREAIAAADAVLADDQEAARAHLKACFEVLLENRERFYPIDCYLIDLCLLTPE
;
A
#
# COMPACT_ATOMS: atom_id res chain seq x y z
N MET A 1 13.71 0.96 14.02
CA MET A 1 13.80 -0.11 13.00
C MET A 1 13.48 0.52 11.65
N THR A 2 14.02 0.02 10.55
CA THR A 2 13.67 0.47 9.19
C THR A 2 13.34 -0.75 8.36
N TYR A 3 12.29 -0.67 7.55
CA TYR A 3 11.99 -1.72 6.59
C TYR A 3 12.94 -1.65 5.39
N ASN A 4 13.28 -2.78 4.80
CA ASN A 4 13.96 -2.88 3.51
C ASN A 4 12.98 -3.07 2.36
N ASP A 5 11.78 -3.57 2.65
CA ASP A 5 10.74 -3.88 1.67
C ASP A 5 9.35 -3.83 2.31
N ILE A 6 8.34 -3.53 1.48
CA ILE A 6 6.93 -3.52 1.86
C ILE A 6 6.19 -4.41 0.86
N VAL A 7 5.58 -5.49 1.35
CA VAL A 7 4.95 -6.50 0.51
C VAL A 7 3.51 -6.72 0.93
N VAL A 8 2.60 -6.70 -0.03
CA VAL A 8 1.21 -7.15 0.13
C VAL A 8 1.10 -8.60 -0.35
N LEU A 9 0.60 -9.50 0.49
CA LEU A 9 0.30 -10.87 0.06
C LEU A 9 -1.06 -10.94 -0.63
N ILE A 10 -1.11 -11.51 -1.83
CA ILE A 10 -2.34 -11.59 -2.63
C ILE A 10 -2.92 -13.01 -2.66
N PRO A 11 -4.25 -13.16 -2.68
CA PRO A 11 -4.93 -14.46 -2.67
C PRO A 11 -5.15 -15.01 -4.09
N CYS A 12 -4.13 -14.90 -4.94
CA CYS A 12 -4.20 -15.27 -6.36
C CYS A 12 -2.80 -15.55 -6.93
N HIS A 13 -2.72 -16.19 -8.11
CA HIS A 13 -1.44 -16.60 -8.70
C HIS A 13 -0.77 -15.49 -9.51
N SER A 14 -1.55 -14.55 -10.03
CA SER A 14 -1.09 -13.30 -10.60
C SER A 14 -2.13 -12.22 -10.32
N LEU A 15 -1.96 -11.02 -10.86
CA LEU A 15 -3.04 -10.02 -10.84
C LEU A 15 -4.08 -10.25 -11.96
N ASP A 16 -3.92 -11.28 -12.81
CA ASP A 16 -4.90 -11.63 -13.84
C ASP A 16 -6.12 -12.34 -13.25
N ASP A 17 -5.92 -13.08 -12.14
CA ASP A 17 -6.94 -13.77 -11.36
C ASP A 17 -7.23 -13.06 -10.03
N PHE A 18 -6.98 -11.76 -9.96
CA PHE A 18 -7.28 -10.95 -8.77
C PHE A 18 -8.77 -11.05 -8.42
N PRO A 19 -9.13 -11.32 -7.15
CA PRO A 19 -10.50 -11.62 -6.79
C PRO A 19 -11.42 -10.40 -6.93
N THR A 20 -12.54 -10.58 -7.64
CA THR A 20 -13.57 -9.55 -7.86
C THR A 20 -14.90 -9.85 -7.17
N GLU A 21 -15.09 -11.09 -6.71
CA GLU A 21 -16.29 -11.57 -6.02
C GLU A 21 -15.96 -11.87 -4.55
N LEU A 22 -15.66 -10.83 -3.78
CA LEU A 22 -15.37 -10.92 -2.35
C LEU A 22 -16.53 -10.40 -1.51
N ASP A 23 -16.63 -10.87 -0.26
CA ASP A 23 -17.49 -10.22 0.72
C ASP A 23 -16.96 -8.82 1.09
N GLU A 24 -17.80 -8.02 1.75
CA GLU A 24 -17.45 -6.63 2.11
C GLU A 24 -16.16 -6.53 2.93
N LYS A 25 -15.97 -7.42 3.92
CA LYS A 25 -14.83 -7.36 4.85
C LYS A 25 -13.55 -7.86 4.18
N GLU A 26 -13.68 -8.86 3.33
CA GLU A 26 -12.62 -9.41 2.51
C GLU A 26 -12.11 -8.39 1.48
N ALA A 27 -13.04 -7.75 0.76
CA ALA A 27 -12.73 -6.67 -0.17
C ALA A 27 -12.10 -5.46 0.55
N GLU A 28 -12.66 -5.06 1.69
CA GLU A 28 -12.12 -3.96 2.52
C GLU A 28 -10.68 -4.25 2.96
N SER A 29 -10.43 -5.43 3.52
CA SER A 29 -9.10 -5.83 3.99
C SER A 29 -8.07 -5.84 2.84
N LEU A 30 -8.42 -6.41 1.69
CA LEU A 30 -7.54 -6.50 0.52
C LEU A 30 -7.19 -5.13 -0.05
N LEU A 31 -8.18 -4.27 -0.29
CA LEU A 31 -7.94 -2.93 -0.83
C LEU A 31 -7.21 -2.03 0.18
N ASN A 32 -7.51 -2.16 1.47
CA ASN A 32 -6.80 -1.41 2.50
C ASN A 32 -5.34 -1.83 2.61
N ALA A 33 -4.97 -3.11 2.41
CA ALA A 33 -3.56 -3.50 2.39
C ALA A 33 -2.75 -2.77 1.32
N PHE A 34 -3.28 -2.66 0.10
CA PHE A 34 -2.65 -1.87 -0.96
C PHE A 34 -2.59 -0.38 -0.62
N ALA A 35 -3.66 0.19 -0.04
CA ALA A 35 -3.65 1.60 0.34
C ALA A 35 -2.66 1.91 1.49
N VAL A 36 -2.62 1.07 2.52
CA VAL A 36 -1.78 1.24 3.71
C VAL A 36 -0.30 1.09 3.36
N ALA A 37 0.04 0.20 2.44
CA ALA A 37 1.43 0.00 2.02
C ALA A 37 2.10 1.30 1.51
N TRP A 38 1.31 2.24 0.99
CA TRP A 38 1.78 3.54 0.49
C TRP A 38 1.84 4.65 1.54
N HIS A 39 1.63 4.34 2.83
CA HIS A 39 1.69 5.35 3.89
C HIS A 39 3.05 6.09 3.89
N PRO A 40 3.09 7.43 4.06
CA PRO A 40 4.32 8.22 3.91
C PRO A 40 5.45 7.76 4.84
N GLU A 41 5.16 7.43 6.10
CA GLU A 41 6.19 6.92 7.03
C GLU A 41 6.79 5.58 6.58
N LEU A 42 6.00 4.71 5.95
CA LEU A 42 6.49 3.44 5.43
C LEU A 42 7.41 3.66 4.24
N LEU A 43 7.03 4.52 3.29
CA LEU A 43 7.83 4.85 2.11
C LEU A 43 9.13 5.57 2.47
N ALA A 44 9.09 6.51 3.41
CA ALA A 44 10.27 7.22 3.88
C ALA A 44 11.24 6.31 4.64
N SER A 45 10.71 5.32 5.37
CA SER A 45 11.50 4.28 6.02
C SER A 45 12.13 3.33 4.99
N SER A 46 11.34 2.79 4.07
CA SER A 46 11.74 1.68 3.19
C SER A 46 12.56 2.11 1.99
N ARG A 47 12.36 3.35 1.53
CA ARG A 47 12.97 3.89 0.30
C ARG A 47 12.65 3.06 -0.95
N VAL A 48 11.57 2.30 -0.92
CA VAL A 48 11.03 1.51 -2.03
C VAL A 48 9.52 1.66 -2.11
N ILE A 49 8.95 1.50 -3.31
CA ILE A 49 7.50 1.37 -3.45
C ILE A 49 7.05 -0.05 -3.06
N PRO A 50 5.79 -0.22 -2.61
CA PRO A 50 5.28 -1.52 -2.24
C PRO A 50 5.22 -2.48 -3.43
N SER A 51 5.49 -3.74 -3.14
CA SER A 51 5.33 -4.85 -4.08
C SER A 51 4.25 -5.82 -3.59
N TRP A 52 3.95 -6.84 -4.40
CA TRP A 52 3.05 -7.91 -4.00
C TRP A 52 3.68 -9.27 -4.25
N HIS A 53 3.28 -10.26 -3.44
CA HIS A 53 3.70 -11.65 -3.58
C HIS A 53 2.50 -12.57 -3.39
N ARG A 54 2.56 -13.75 -4.02
CA ARG A 54 1.51 -14.76 -3.86
C ARG A 54 1.53 -15.31 -2.44
N SER A 55 0.36 -15.55 -1.86
CA SER A 55 0.24 -16.08 -0.51
C SER A 55 0.61 -17.56 -0.42
N ASP A 56 0.39 -18.33 -1.49
CA ASP A 56 0.75 -19.76 -1.56
C ASP A 56 2.25 -20.02 -1.81
N GLU A 57 2.97 -19.00 -2.27
CA GLU A 57 4.41 -19.01 -2.48
C GLU A 57 5.04 -17.72 -1.89
N PRO A 58 4.97 -17.56 -0.56
CA PRO A 58 5.35 -16.32 0.08
C PRO A 58 6.87 -16.11 0.07
N PRO A 59 7.36 -14.87 0.28
CA PRO A 59 8.78 -14.57 0.26
C PRO A 59 9.60 -15.41 1.25
N GLN A 60 10.78 -15.86 0.84
CA GLN A 60 11.69 -16.61 1.72
C GLN A 60 12.66 -15.71 2.50
N PHE A 61 12.97 -14.53 1.98
CA PHE A 61 13.81 -13.56 2.67
C PHE A 61 12.92 -12.61 3.47
N LEU A 62 12.97 -12.73 4.79
CA LEU A 62 11.96 -12.14 5.69
C LEU A 62 12.51 -10.98 6.55
N ALA A 63 13.82 -10.96 6.79
CA ALA A 63 14.45 -9.96 7.64
C ALA A 63 14.14 -8.52 7.19
N ASP A 64 13.72 -7.69 8.16
CA ASP A 64 13.43 -6.27 8.01
C ASP A 64 12.36 -5.97 6.94
N ARG A 65 11.41 -6.88 6.69
CA ARG A 65 10.29 -6.65 5.77
C ARG A 65 8.99 -6.36 6.50
N LEU A 66 8.17 -5.49 5.92
CA LEU A 66 6.77 -5.37 6.28
C LEU A 66 5.93 -6.24 5.34
N LEU A 67 5.17 -7.17 5.90
CA LEU A 67 4.27 -8.09 5.21
C LEU A 67 2.83 -7.75 5.60
N LEU A 68 2.06 -7.17 4.68
CA LEU A 68 0.64 -6.95 4.86
C LEU A 68 -0.11 -8.18 4.34
N VAL A 69 -0.86 -8.84 5.22
CA VAL A 69 -1.64 -10.04 4.92
C VAL A 69 -3.13 -9.68 5.02
N PRO A 70 -3.79 -9.40 3.88
CA PRO A 70 -5.25 -9.28 3.84
C PRO A 70 -5.93 -10.53 4.37
N LYS A 71 -7.14 -10.36 4.92
CA LYS A 71 -7.97 -11.45 5.42
C LYS A 71 -8.15 -12.59 4.40
N THR A 72 -8.34 -12.25 3.13
CA THR A 72 -8.50 -13.22 2.02
C THR A 72 -7.24 -14.03 1.73
N SER A 73 -6.08 -13.50 2.08
CA SER A 73 -4.77 -14.12 1.85
C SER A 73 -4.36 -15.07 2.96
N GLU A 74 -4.95 -14.98 4.16
CA GLU A 74 -4.58 -15.79 5.32
C GLU A 74 -4.76 -17.29 5.06
N ASP A 75 -5.87 -17.69 4.45
CA ASP A 75 -6.20 -19.10 4.17
C ASP A 75 -5.29 -19.73 3.10
N TRP A 76 -4.56 -18.90 2.33
CA TRP A 76 -3.63 -19.36 1.30
C TRP A 76 -2.22 -19.60 1.83
N LEU A 77 -1.91 -19.11 3.04
CA LEU A 77 -0.57 -19.21 3.59
C LEU A 77 -0.23 -20.65 4.02
N PRO A 78 1.04 -21.07 3.88
CA PRO A 78 1.50 -22.29 4.51
C PRO A 78 1.30 -22.24 6.03
N TYR A 79 0.90 -23.37 6.62
CA TYR A 79 0.69 -23.48 8.06
C TYR A 79 1.94 -23.07 8.84
N GLY A 80 1.77 -22.18 9.83
CA GLY A 80 2.86 -21.73 10.71
C GLY A 80 3.80 -20.68 10.09
N TRP A 81 3.51 -20.22 8.88
CA TRP A 81 4.41 -19.30 8.15
C TRP A 81 4.49 -17.92 8.80
N ILE A 82 3.40 -17.42 9.38
CA ILE A 82 3.38 -16.11 10.05
C ILE A 82 4.36 -16.11 11.23
N GLU A 83 4.28 -17.14 12.09
CA GLU A 83 5.17 -17.28 13.24
C GLU A 83 6.63 -17.45 12.81
N GLU A 84 6.87 -18.17 11.71
CA GLU A 84 8.21 -18.30 11.12
C GLU A 84 8.72 -16.94 10.60
N ALA A 85 7.90 -16.17 9.90
CA ALA A 85 8.28 -14.87 9.36
C ALA A 85 8.65 -13.87 10.46
N GLU A 86 7.83 -13.79 11.51
CA GLU A 86 8.12 -12.96 12.68
C GLU A 86 9.41 -13.40 13.39
N ALA A 87 9.61 -14.71 13.57
CA ALA A 87 10.84 -15.25 14.17
C ALA A 87 12.10 -14.95 13.35
N ASN A 88 11.95 -14.76 12.03
CA ASN A 88 13.03 -14.38 11.11
C ASN A 88 13.15 -12.87 10.89
N GLY A 89 12.47 -12.05 11.69
CA GLY A 89 12.64 -10.59 11.72
C GLY A 89 11.74 -9.82 10.75
N ALA A 90 10.71 -10.44 10.18
CA ALA A 90 9.67 -9.70 9.48
C ALA A 90 8.68 -9.07 10.47
N THR A 91 8.04 -7.99 10.05
CA THR A 91 6.81 -7.50 10.66
C THR A 91 5.64 -8.01 9.82
N VAL A 92 4.77 -8.82 10.41
CA VAL A 92 3.57 -9.33 9.74
C VAL A 92 2.33 -8.64 10.30
N VAL A 93 1.53 -8.03 9.43
CA VAL A 93 0.24 -7.46 9.78
C VAL A 93 -0.87 -8.35 9.21
N SER A 94 -1.46 -9.17 10.06
CA SER A 94 -2.58 -10.07 9.75
C SER A 94 -3.76 -9.84 10.71
N GLY A 95 -4.94 -10.37 10.37
CA GLY A 95 -6.14 -10.26 11.19
C GLY A 95 -6.75 -8.86 11.26
N LYS A 96 -6.34 -7.94 10.36
CA LYS A 96 -6.84 -6.55 10.29
C LYS A 96 -7.68 -6.34 9.04
N ILE A 97 -8.82 -5.66 9.21
CA ILE A 97 -9.75 -5.33 8.11
C ILE A 97 -9.74 -3.82 7.87
N HIS A 98 -9.93 -3.05 8.93
CA HIS A 98 -10.05 -1.60 8.85
C HIS A 98 -8.69 -0.95 8.61
N ARG A 99 -8.69 0.07 7.74
CA ARG A 99 -7.48 0.82 7.35
C ARG A 99 -6.71 1.34 8.56
N GLN A 100 -7.40 1.94 9.53
CA GLN A 100 -6.76 2.53 10.69
C GLN A 100 -6.02 1.48 11.53
N GLU A 101 -6.65 0.35 11.84
CA GLU A 101 -6.03 -0.73 12.62
C GLU A 101 -4.81 -1.33 11.90
N MET A 102 -4.88 -1.44 10.58
CA MET A 102 -3.78 -1.94 9.75
C MET A 102 -2.61 -0.95 9.68
N THR A 103 -2.90 0.35 9.52
CA THR A 103 -1.90 1.42 9.56
C THR A 103 -1.19 1.45 10.92
N GLU A 104 -1.96 1.44 12.02
CA GLU A 104 -1.39 1.44 13.38
C GLU A 104 -0.47 0.23 13.60
N ALA A 105 -0.89 -0.97 13.17
CA ALA A 105 -0.08 -2.18 13.28
C ALA A 105 1.20 -2.10 12.42
N ALA A 106 1.13 -1.55 11.20
CA ALA A 106 2.27 -1.43 10.30
C ALA A 106 3.32 -0.41 10.79
N LEU A 107 2.87 0.66 11.45
CA LEU A 107 3.74 1.73 11.95
C LEU A 107 4.31 1.44 13.34
N LEU A 108 3.68 0.56 14.11
CA LEU A 108 4.08 0.26 15.50
C LEU A 108 5.59 -0.05 15.65
N PRO A 109 6.25 -0.86 14.79
CA PRO A 109 7.69 -1.13 14.93
C PRO A 109 8.58 0.08 14.63
N LEU A 110 8.14 1.01 13.76
CA LEU A 110 8.86 2.24 13.46
C LEU A 110 8.83 3.18 14.67
N HIS A 111 7.64 3.37 15.27
CA HIS A 111 7.44 4.24 16.42
C HIS A 111 8.01 3.66 17.72
N SER A 112 8.04 2.33 17.87
CA SER A 112 8.60 1.66 19.05
C SER A 112 10.10 1.94 19.28
N SER A 113 10.80 2.41 18.24
CA SER A 113 12.21 2.79 18.30
C SER A 113 12.45 4.28 18.51
N GLU A 114 11.41 5.10 18.48
CA GLU A 114 11.50 6.53 18.79
C GLU A 114 11.47 6.71 20.32
N ASN A 115 12.34 7.57 20.86
CA ASN A 115 12.26 7.89 22.29
C ASN A 115 10.94 8.64 22.57
N GLU A 116 10.33 8.42 23.74
CA GLU A 116 9.06 9.08 24.14
C GLU A 116 9.11 10.62 24.02
N GLU A 117 10.29 11.22 24.17
CA GLU A 117 10.53 12.66 24.02
C GLU A 117 10.56 13.12 22.55
N GLU A 118 11.03 12.29 21.61
CA GLU A 118 11.04 12.59 20.17
C GLU A 118 9.64 12.44 19.56
N ALA A 119 8.92 11.38 19.95
CA ALA A 119 7.54 11.12 19.53
C ALA A 119 6.57 12.23 19.97
N ALA A 120 6.78 12.83 21.15
CA ALA A 120 5.95 13.93 21.64
C ALA A 120 6.20 15.27 20.91
N SER A 121 7.31 15.42 20.19
CA SER A 121 7.67 16.66 19.48
C SER A 121 7.37 16.63 17.98
N LYS A 122 7.12 15.44 17.41
CA LYS A 122 6.83 15.27 15.98
C LYS A 122 5.42 15.82 15.68
N PRO A 123 5.26 16.78 14.76
CA PRO A 123 3.95 17.25 14.37
C PRO A 123 3.15 16.10 13.77
N ALA A 124 1.87 16.02 14.12
CA ALA A 124 0.98 15.04 13.51
C ALA A 124 0.90 15.29 12.00
N LEU A 125 1.04 14.21 11.21
CA LEU A 125 0.99 14.31 9.76
C LEU A 125 -0.38 14.84 9.30
N SER A 126 -0.37 15.60 8.20
CA SER A 126 -1.60 16.07 7.59
C SER A 126 -2.46 14.89 7.13
N ALA A 127 -3.67 14.77 7.70
CA ALA A 127 -4.61 13.71 7.36
C ALA A 127 -4.98 13.70 5.86
N ASP A 128 -5.04 14.88 5.24
CA ASP A 128 -5.32 15.01 3.80
C ASP A 128 -4.19 14.42 2.96
N LEU A 129 -2.93 14.69 3.31
CA LEU A 129 -1.78 14.14 2.58
C LEU A 129 -1.68 12.62 2.76
N VAL A 130 -1.91 12.13 3.98
CA VAL A 130 -1.97 10.68 4.23
C VAL A 130 -3.08 10.03 3.40
N ALA A 131 -4.24 10.68 3.28
CA ALA A 131 -5.32 10.22 2.40
C ALA A 131 -4.91 10.23 0.91
N ASP A 132 -4.17 11.24 0.44
CA ASP A 132 -3.64 11.28 -0.93
C ASP A 132 -2.66 10.13 -1.21
N PHE A 133 -1.83 9.74 -0.23
CA PHE A 133 -0.96 8.55 -0.33
C PHE A 133 -1.75 7.24 -0.42
N HIS A 134 -2.78 7.09 0.40
CA HIS A 134 -3.67 5.94 0.32
C HIS A 134 -4.39 5.88 -1.03
N ALA A 135 -4.83 7.02 -1.56
CA ALA A 135 -5.41 7.13 -2.88
C ALA A 135 -4.40 6.75 -3.98
N LEU A 136 -3.13 7.15 -3.84
CA LEU A 136 -2.06 6.75 -4.75
C LEU A 136 -1.88 5.23 -4.79
N GLY A 137 -1.81 4.58 -3.63
CA GLY A 137 -1.71 3.11 -3.54
C GLY A 137 -2.90 2.39 -4.16
N PHE A 138 -4.12 2.90 -3.94
CA PHE A 138 -5.32 2.39 -4.59
C PHE A 138 -5.27 2.58 -6.12
N CYS A 139 -4.96 3.77 -6.61
CA CYS A 139 -4.87 4.05 -8.04
C CYS A 139 -3.79 3.21 -8.74
N TYR A 140 -2.67 2.96 -8.05
CA TYR A 140 -1.61 2.09 -8.54
C TYR A 140 -2.12 0.66 -8.82
N ILE A 141 -2.78 0.03 -7.84
CA ILE A 141 -3.31 -1.33 -8.03
C ILE A 141 -4.43 -1.36 -9.08
N GLN A 142 -5.31 -0.34 -9.13
CA GLN A 142 -6.34 -0.27 -10.17
C GLN A 142 -5.74 -0.18 -11.58
N LEU A 143 -4.64 0.56 -11.75
CA LEU A 143 -3.95 0.66 -13.04
C LEU A 143 -3.26 -0.65 -13.42
N GLU A 144 -2.62 -1.32 -12.47
CA GLU A 144 -2.04 -2.64 -12.66
C GLU A 144 -3.09 -3.67 -13.12
N LEU A 145 -4.27 -3.69 -12.48
CA LEU A 145 -5.38 -4.56 -12.87
C LEU A 145 -5.92 -4.21 -14.25
N LEU A 146 -6.16 -2.92 -14.53
CA LEU A 146 -6.68 -2.46 -15.81
C LEU A 146 -5.73 -2.81 -16.97
N THR A 147 -4.42 -2.66 -16.76
CA THR A 147 -3.38 -2.99 -17.76
C THR A 147 -3.48 -4.45 -18.20
N ARG A 148 -3.73 -5.36 -17.23
CA ARG A 148 -3.92 -6.80 -17.47
C ARG A 148 -5.23 -7.11 -18.17
N CYS A 149 -6.34 -6.51 -17.74
CA CYS A 149 -7.63 -6.64 -18.42
C CYS A 149 -7.59 -6.17 -19.88
N MET A 150 -6.76 -5.17 -20.19
CA MET A 150 -6.57 -4.67 -21.55
C MET A 150 -5.54 -5.46 -22.37
N HIS A 151 -4.93 -6.51 -21.80
CA HIS A 151 -3.82 -7.28 -22.39
C HIS A 151 -2.68 -6.39 -22.90
N HIS A 152 -2.44 -5.26 -22.23
CA HIS A 152 -1.43 -4.31 -22.60
C HIS A 152 -0.15 -4.57 -21.82
N PHE A 153 0.96 -4.79 -22.54
CA PHE A 153 2.27 -5.01 -21.92
C PHE A 153 3.07 -3.70 -21.90
N SER A 154 2.57 -2.66 -21.21
CA SER A 154 3.40 -1.49 -20.89
C SER A 154 4.04 -1.64 -19.53
N SER A 155 5.32 -1.31 -19.44
CA SER A 155 5.98 -1.05 -18.17
C SER A 155 5.64 0.37 -17.70
N LEU A 156 5.05 0.48 -16.52
CA LEU A 156 5.02 1.71 -15.75
C LEU A 156 6.46 2.22 -15.54
N ASP A 157 6.68 3.53 -15.49
CA ASP A 157 7.97 4.08 -15.10
C ASP A 157 8.13 4.00 -13.58
N GLU A 158 8.44 2.79 -13.10
CA GLU A 158 8.61 2.47 -11.67
C GLU A 158 9.72 3.30 -11.01
N ALA A 159 10.76 3.65 -11.77
CA ALA A 159 11.85 4.47 -11.26
C ALA A 159 11.39 5.91 -10.96
N THR A 160 10.61 6.51 -11.86
CA THR A 160 10.05 7.85 -11.64
C THR A 160 9.03 7.83 -10.51
N ILE A 161 8.06 6.90 -10.52
CA ILE A 161 7.04 6.87 -9.47
C ILE A 161 7.66 6.62 -8.08
N GLN A 162 8.67 5.75 -7.96
CA GLN A 162 9.36 5.53 -6.70
C GLN A 162 10.08 6.78 -6.21
N ARG A 163 10.83 7.46 -7.10
CA ARG A 163 11.53 8.68 -6.75
C ARG A 163 10.55 9.75 -6.25
N GLU A 164 9.48 10.00 -6.99
CA GLU A 164 8.50 11.03 -6.63
C GLU A 164 7.72 10.64 -5.35
N ALA A 165 7.33 9.37 -5.17
CA ALA A 165 6.60 8.94 -3.98
C ALA A 165 7.45 9.05 -2.70
N ILE A 166 8.75 8.71 -2.77
CA ILE A 166 9.68 8.88 -1.65
C ILE A 166 9.92 10.37 -1.38
N ALA A 167 10.10 11.20 -2.42
CA ALA A 167 10.28 12.64 -2.25
C ALA A 167 9.05 13.30 -1.63
N ALA A 168 7.85 12.88 -2.03
CA ALA A 168 6.61 13.30 -1.38
C ALA A 168 6.57 12.89 0.09
N ALA A 169 6.98 11.66 0.41
CA ALA A 169 6.98 11.15 1.78
C ALA A 169 7.97 11.92 2.67
N ASP A 170 9.19 12.18 2.17
CA ASP A 170 10.17 13.02 2.86
C ASP A 170 9.63 14.44 3.09
N ALA A 171 8.95 15.04 2.11
CA ALA A 171 8.34 16.36 2.24
C ALA A 171 7.22 16.37 3.30
N VAL A 172 6.39 15.33 3.38
CA VAL A 172 5.39 15.17 4.45
C VAL A 172 6.06 15.12 5.83
N LEU A 173 7.15 14.35 5.98
CA LEU A 173 7.88 14.26 7.25
C LEU A 173 8.61 15.56 7.61
N ALA A 174 8.95 16.38 6.63
CA ALA A 174 9.55 17.70 6.82
C ALA A 174 8.52 18.82 7.02
N ASP A 175 7.22 18.50 7.06
CA ASP A 175 6.09 19.45 7.12
C ASP A 175 6.07 20.45 5.92
N ASP A 176 6.62 20.05 4.77
CA ASP A 176 6.56 20.79 3.51
C ASP A 176 5.38 20.32 2.66
N GLN A 177 4.20 20.86 2.96
CA GLN A 177 2.96 20.48 2.28
C GLN A 177 2.95 20.84 0.79
N GLU A 178 3.64 21.92 0.39
CA GLU A 178 3.67 22.35 -1.00
C GLU A 178 4.49 21.37 -1.84
N ALA A 179 5.70 21.02 -1.37
CA ALA A 179 6.53 20.02 -2.03
C ALA A 179 5.86 18.63 -2.02
N ALA A 180 5.24 18.23 -0.92
CA ALA A 180 4.52 16.95 -0.83
C ALA A 180 3.43 16.84 -1.90
N ARG A 181 2.61 17.89 -2.06
CA ARG A 181 1.56 17.93 -3.09
C ARG A 181 2.13 17.95 -4.50
N ALA A 182 3.23 18.66 -4.73
CA ALA A 182 3.88 18.68 -6.04
C ALA A 182 4.40 17.30 -6.46
N HIS A 183 5.07 16.59 -5.56
CA HIS A 183 5.58 15.24 -5.80
C HIS A 183 4.46 14.19 -5.92
N LEU A 184 3.41 14.27 -5.08
CA LEU A 184 2.22 13.42 -5.24
C LEU A 184 1.53 13.65 -6.59
N LYS A 185 1.39 14.91 -7.01
CA LYS A 185 0.84 15.24 -8.33
C LYS A 185 1.66 14.59 -9.44
N ALA A 186 2.99 14.64 -9.37
CA ALA A 186 3.87 13.98 -10.34
C ALA A 186 3.65 12.45 -10.36
N CYS A 187 3.43 11.80 -9.21
CA CYS A 187 3.06 10.38 -9.16
C CYS A 187 1.76 10.09 -9.92
N PHE A 188 0.71 10.89 -9.70
CA PHE A 188 -0.56 10.74 -10.40
C PHE A 188 -0.45 11.05 -11.91
N GLU A 189 0.39 11.99 -12.32
CA GLU A 189 0.71 12.25 -13.72
C GLU A 189 1.35 11.03 -14.39
N VAL A 190 2.29 10.36 -13.72
CA VAL A 190 2.89 9.11 -14.24
C VAL A 190 1.83 8.01 -14.43
N LEU A 191 0.93 7.84 -13.46
CA LEU A 191 -0.18 6.87 -13.57
C LEU A 191 -1.15 7.24 -14.71
N LEU A 192 -1.47 8.53 -14.85
CA LEU A 192 -2.35 9.03 -15.92
C LEU A 192 -1.73 8.81 -17.30
N GLU A 193 -0.48 9.24 -17.49
CA GLU A 193 0.26 9.06 -18.75
C GLU A 193 0.37 7.58 -19.14
N ASN A 194 0.56 6.70 -18.15
CA ASN A 194 0.59 5.26 -18.40
C ASN A 194 -0.77 4.76 -18.87
N ARG A 195 -1.86 5.11 -18.16
CA ARG A 195 -3.23 4.73 -18.54
C ARG A 195 -3.59 5.19 -19.94
N GLU A 196 -3.29 6.44 -20.30
CA GLU A 196 -3.66 7.01 -21.59
C GLU A 196 -3.02 6.30 -22.79
N ARG A 197 -1.93 5.55 -22.60
CA ARG A 197 -1.29 4.76 -23.66
C ARG A 197 -2.16 3.61 -24.17
N PHE A 198 -3.04 3.07 -23.32
CA PHE A 198 -3.85 1.90 -23.66
C PHE A 198 -5.34 2.05 -23.34
N TYR A 199 -5.71 3.03 -22.53
CA TYR A 199 -7.09 3.36 -22.18
C TYR A 199 -7.26 4.89 -22.00
N PRO A 200 -7.38 5.66 -23.10
CA PRO A 200 -7.47 7.13 -23.07
C PRO A 200 -8.88 7.67 -22.80
N ILE A 201 -9.81 6.81 -22.35
CA ILE A 201 -11.19 7.22 -22.06
C ILE A 201 -11.25 7.77 -20.64
N ASP A 202 -12.08 8.80 -20.44
CA ASP A 202 -12.37 9.32 -19.10
C ASP A 202 -12.97 8.24 -18.20
N CYS A 203 -12.34 8.02 -17.05
CA CYS A 203 -12.86 7.17 -16.00
C CYS A 203 -13.50 8.02 -14.91
N TYR A 204 -14.73 7.68 -14.52
CA TYR A 204 -15.44 8.32 -13.42
C TYR A 204 -15.67 7.29 -12.31
N LEU A 205 -15.24 7.62 -11.08
CA LEU A 205 -15.54 6.84 -9.89
C LEU A 205 -16.77 7.43 -9.21
N ILE A 206 -17.73 6.59 -8.88
CA ILE A 206 -18.94 6.98 -8.14
C ILE A 206 -18.97 6.15 -6.87
N ASP A 207 -18.91 6.83 -5.73
CA ASP A 207 -19.17 6.21 -4.43
C ASP A 207 -20.68 6.30 -4.13
N LEU A 208 -21.32 5.14 -3.95
CA LEU A 208 -22.75 5.02 -3.69
C LEU A 208 -22.97 4.44 -2.29
N CYS A 209 -23.22 5.31 -1.32
CA CYS A 209 -23.64 4.90 0.01
C CYS A 209 -25.17 4.72 0.06
N LEU A 210 -25.63 3.48 0.23
CA LEU A 210 -27.04 3.19 0.49
C LEU A 210 -27.35 3.48 1.95
N LEU A 211 -28.11 4.54 2.19
CA LEU A 211 -28.59 4.86 3.54
C LEU A 211 -29.74 3.91 3.91
N THR A 212 -29.62 3.21 5.03
CA THR A 212 -30.75 2.49 5.62
C THR A 212 -31.83 3.50 6.01
N PRO A 213 -33.08 3.37 5.53
CA PRO A 213 -34.16 4.25 5.98
C PRO A 213 -34.43 4.04 7.47
N GLU A 214 -34.65 5.14 8.20
CA GLU A 214 -35.04 5.14 9.63
C GLU A 214 -36.36 4.39 9.90
#